data_AF-A0A554JXC3-F1
#
_entry.id   AF-A0A554JXC3-F1
#
_cell.length_a   1.000
_cell.length_b   1.000
_cell.length_c   1.000
_cell.angle_alpha   90.00
_cell.angle_beta   90.00
_cell.angle_gamma   90.00
#
_symmetry.space_group_name_H-M   'P 1'
#
loop_
_entity.id
_entity.type
_entity.pdbx_description
1 polymer ?
#
loop_
_entity_poly.entity_id
_entity_poly.type
_entity_poly.pdbx_seq_one_letter_code
_entity_poly.pdbx_strand_id
1 'polypeptide(L)'
;MKAKPLAREQYQANMQPEERLVFGMESPFPSISLPKSAVFAAWHGSLLPPLAVGDARGTLYVCRSDNDPVLWNFDVYAIGGSESLEIQGPIHTEYHWTDHIPSYLWDQAPEWVRDKVTKLSGNRSVTP
;
A
#
# COMPACT_ATOMS: atom_id res chain seq x y z
N MET A 1 -4.65 -13.35 12.07
CA MET A 1 -5.17 -11.99 11.81
C MET A 1 -6.66 -12.09 11.52
N LYS A 2 -7.46 -11.11 11.96
CA LYS A 2 -8.89 -11.06 11.67
C LYS A 2 -9.11 -10.28 10.38
N ALA A 3 -9.74 -10.91 9.39
CA ALA A 3 -10.12 -10.25 8.15
C ALA A 3 -11.14 -9.13 8.43
N LYS A 4 -11.03 -8.03 7.68
CA LYS A 4 -11.97 -6.90 7.77
C LYS A 4 -12.86 -6.88 6.53
N PRO A 5 -14.20 -6.80 6.67
CA PRO A 5 -15.08 -6.72 5.52
C PRO A 5 -14.85 -5.43 4.74
N LEU A 6 -14.99 -5.50 3.42
CA LEU A 6 -14.88 -4.40 2.49
C LEU A 6 -16.10 -4.39 1.55
N ALA A 7 -16.72 -3.22 1.36
CA ALA A 7 -17.82 -3.09 0.41
C ALA A 7 -17.29 -3.15 -1.04
N ARG A 8 -18.04 -3.79 -1.95
CA ARG A 8 -17.63 -3.90 -3.37
C ARG A 8 -17.53 -2.55 -4.04
N GLU A 9 -18.44 -1.64 -3.71
CA GLU A 9 -18.48 -0.28 -4.23
C GLU A 9 -17.22 0.49 -3.79
N GLN A 10 -16.77 0.30 -2.55
CA GLN A 10 -15.52 0.89 -2.05
C GLN A 10 -14.30 0.33 -2.78
N TYR A 11 -14.28 -0.98 -3.07
CA TYR A 11 -13.21 -1.58 -3.87
C TYR A 11 -13.17 -0.98 -5.29
N GLN A 12 -14.32 -0.97 -5.98
CA GLN A 12 -14.42 -0.50 -7.36
C GLN A 12 -14.13 0.99 -7.52
N ALA A 13 -14.50 1.81 -6.53
CA ALA A 13 -14.23 3.26 -6.56
C ALA A 13 -12.74 3.61 -6.42
N ASN A 14 -11.95 2.74 -5.78
CA ASN A 14 -10.57 3.06 -5.41
C ASN A 14 -9.52 2.27 -6.20
N MET A 15 -9.87 1.09 -6.71
CA MET A 15 -8.93 0.23 -7.43
C MET A 15 -8.83 0.61 -8.90
N GLN A 16 -7.60 0.73 -9.40
CA GLN A 16 -7.33 0.87 -10.82
C GLN A 16 -7.10 -0.51 -11.44
N PRO A 17 -7.53 -0.73 -12.69
CA PRO A 17 -7.25 -1.96 -13.41
C PRO A 17 -5.77 -2.06 -13.78
N GLU A 18 -5.30 -3.29 -13.99
CA GLU A 18 -4.04 -3.62 -14.67
C GLU A 18 -2.77 -3.00 -14.06
N GLU A 19 -2.38 -3.43 -12.86
CA GLU A 19 -1.06 -3.20 -12.23
C GLU A 19 -0.66 -1.74 -11.98
N ARG A 20 -1.49 -0.77 -12.37
CA ARG A 20 -1.23 0.64 -12.14
C ARG A 20 -1.41 0.97 -10.68
N LEU A 21 -0.33 1.43 -10.06
CA LEU A 21 -0.33 1.87 -8.69
C LEU A 21 -0.98 3.25 -8.56
N VAL A 22 -1.87 3.37 -7.58
CA VAL A 22 -2.34 4.64 -7.05
C VAL A 22 -1.62 4.90 -5.74
N PHE A 23 -1.26 6.16 -5.50
CA PHE A 23 -0.56 6.59 -4.29
C PHE A 23 -1.40 7.58 -3.50
N GLY A 24 -1.33 7.47 -2.18
CA GLY A 24 -2.05 8.34 -1.26
C GLY A 24 -1.28 8.56 0.03
N MET A 25 -1.62 9.66 0.71
CA MET A 25 -1.16 9.93 2.07
C MET A 25 -2.00 9.20 3.11
N GLU A 26 -3.16 8.70 2.70
CA GLU A 26 -4.13 7.97 3.50
C GLU A 26 -4.50 6.66 2.79
N SER A 27 -5.03 5.71 3.55
CA SER A 27 -5.58 4.48 2.98
C SER A 27 -6.87 4.83 2.20
N PRO A 28 -7.08 4.27 1.00
CA PRO A 28 -8.36 4.37 0.31
C PRO A 28 -9.47 3.57 1.02
N PHE A 29 -9.09 2.70 1.95
CA PHE A 29 -10.01 1.87 2.73
C PHE A 29 -10.10 2.38 4.17
N PRO A 30 -11.27 2.88 4.60
CA PRO A 30 -11.48 3.41 5.96
C PRO A 30 -11.19 2.40 7.06
N SER A 31 -11.30 1.10 6.75
CA SER A 31 -11.01 0.01 7.68
C SER A 31 -9.52 -0.17 7.98
N ILE A 32 -8.63 0.53 7.28
CA ILE A 32 -7.19 0.52 7.47
C ILE A 32 -6.74 1.93 7.90
N SER A 33 -6.52 2.10 9.20
CA SER A 33 -5.90 3.31 9.74
C SER A 33 -4.39 3.23 9.55
N LEU A 34 -3.81 4.19 8.83
CA LEU A 34 -2.36 4.26 8.67
C LEU A 34 -1.68 4.68 9.98
N PRO A 35 -0.53 4.10 10.35
CA PRO A 35 0.22 4.54 11.51
C PRO A 35 0.82 5.94 11.29
N LYS A 36 1.18 6.64 12.39
CA LYS A 36 1.80 7.97 12.31
C LYS A 36 3.15 7.97 11.56
N SER A 37 3.85 6.83 11.54
CA SER A 37 5.09 6.63 10.79
C SER A 37 4.86 6.39 9.30
N ALA A 38 3.61 6.34 8.82
CA ALA A 38 3.31 6.16 7.42
C ALA A 38 3.82 7.33 6.57
N VAL A 39 4.55 6.97 5.53
CA VAL A 39 5.16 7.89 4.56
C VAL A 39 4.23 8.02 3.37
N PHE A 40 3.77 6.90 2.83
CA PHE A 40 2.75 6.84 1.79
C PHE A 40 2.04 5.48 1.83
N ALA A 41 0.86 5.44 1.25
CA ALA A 41 0.17 4.23 0.85
C ALA A 41 0.20 4.12 -0.68
N ALA A 42 0.31 2.89 -1.19
CA ALA A 42 0.20 2.59 -2.60
C ALA A 42 -0.73 1.38 -2.80
N TRP A 43 -1.59 1.37 -3.81
CA TRP A 43 -2.50 0.26 -4.03
C TRP A 43 -2.78 0.01 -5.51
N HIS A 44 -3.08 -1.24 -5.83
CA HIS A 44 -3.53 -1.68 -7.14
C HIS A 44 -4.43 -2.90 -7.00
N GLY A 45 -5.14 -3.24 -8.06
CA GLY A 45 -5.95 -4.45 -8.09
C GLY A 45 -6.52 -4.77 -9.47
N SER A 46 -7.40 -5.75 -9.49
CA SER A 46 -8.12 -6.17 -10.68
C SER A 46 -9.58 -5.76 -10.53
N LEU A 47 -10.05 -4.88 -11.41
CA LEU A 47 -11.47 -4.62 -11.58
C LEU A 47 -12.04 -5.72 -12.47
N LEU A 48 -12.82 -6.64 -11.88
CA LEU A 48 -13.59 -7.59 -12.70
C LEU A 48 -14.87 -6.92 -13.21
N PRO A 49 -15.33 -7.28 -14.43
CA PRO A 49 -16.59 -6.78 -14.97
C PRO A 49 -17.75 -7.07 -14.01
N PRO A 50 -18.76 -6.18 -13.93
CA PRO A 50 -19.87 -6.29 -12.98
C PRO A 50 -20.73 -7.56 -13.11
N LEU A 51 -20.53 -8.35 -14.18
CA LEU A 51 -21.27 -9.58 -14.47
C LEU A 51 -20.45 -10.87 -14.26
N ALA A 52 -19.16 -10.77 -13.94
CA ALA A 52 -18.32 -11.93 -13.73
C ALA A 52 -18.37 -12.35 -12.25
N VAL A 53 -18.82 -13.58 -11.98
CA VAL A 53 -18.55 -14.26 -10.71
C VAL A 53 -17.06 -14.60 -10.70
N GLY A 54 -16.23 -13.64 -10.29
CA GLY A 54 -14.79 -13.84 -10.20
C GLY A 54 -14.22 -13.14 -8.96
N ASP A 55 -13.06 -13.64 -8.54
CA ASP A 55 -12.36 -13.13 -7.36
C ASP A 55 -11.83 -11.71 -7.63
N ALA A 56 -12.30 -10.71 -6.88
CA ALA A 56 -11.57 -9.45 -6.86
C ALA A 56 -10.25 -9.67 -6.12
N ARG A 57 -9.15 -9.13 -6.66
CA ARG A 57 -7.81 -9.26 -6.06
C ARG A 57 -7.10 -7.93 -6.11
N GLY A 58 -6.66 -7.44 -4.96
CA GLY A 58 -5.91 -6.20 -4.85
C GLY A 58 -4.87 -6.27 -3.74
N THR A 59 -3.99 -5.29 -3.73
CA THR A 59 -2.94 -5.16 -2.72
C THR A 59 -2.80 -3.69 -2.33
N LEU A 60 -2.70 -3.45 -1.03
CA LEU A 60 -2.33 -2.16 -0.46
C LEU A 60 -0.97 -2.31 0.23
N TYR A 61 -0.05 -1.42 -0.10
CA TYR A 61 1.26 -1.27 0.52
C TYR A 61 1.24 -0.01 1.36
N VAL A 62 1.69 -0.11 2.61
CA VAL A 62 1.88 1.04 3.49
C VAL A 62 3.37 1.14 3.80
N CYS A 63 4.03 2.15 3.22
CA CYS A 63 5.42 2.45 3.50
C CYS A 63 5.51 3.25 4.80
N ARG A 64 6.38 2.83 5.71
CA ARG A 64 6.64 3.48 6.99
C ARG A 64 8.12 3.84 7.12
N SER A 65 8.36 4.92 7.84
CA SER A 65 9.67 5.31 8.35
C SER A 65 9.62 5.14 9.86
N ASP A 66 9.97 3.96 10.35
CA ASP A 66 10.01 3.71 11.79
C ASP A 66 11.33 4.22 12.41
N ASN A 67 11.60 3.87 13.68
CA ASN A 67 12.69 4.43 14.48
C ASN A 67 14.11 4.07 14.00
N ASP A 68 14.25 3.22 12.99
CA ASP A 68 15.54 2.97 12.34
C ASP A 68 15.71 3.98 11.19
N PRO A 69 16.72 4.87 11.27
CA PRO A 69 16.91 5.91 10.26
C PRO A 69 17.30 5.33 8.89
N VAL A 70 17.70 4.07 8.77
CA VAL A 70 18.21 3.53 7.51
C VAL A 70 17.13 2.77 6.71
N LEU A 71 16.11 2.25 7.40
CA LEU A 71 15.23 1.23 6.83
C LEU A 71 13.80 1.73 6.56
N TRP A 72 13.26 1.31 5.41
CA TRP A 72 11.86 1.40 5.06
C TRP A 72 11.12 0.13 5.46
N ASN A 73 9.92 0.30 6.01
CA ASN A 73 9.05 -0.81 6.39
C ASN A 73 7.77 -0.81 5.59
N PHE A 74 7.44 -1.97 5.02
CA PHE A 74 6.20 -2.16 4.29
C PHE A 74 5.25 -3.08 5.05
N ASP A 75 4.09 -2.54 5.39
CA ASP A 75 2.92 -3.32 5.79
C ASP A 75 2.08 -3.58 4.54
N VAL A 76 1.84 -4.85 4.21
CA VAL A 76 1.10 -5.22 2.99
C VAL A 76 -0.25 -5.81 3.35
N TYR A 77 -1.31 -5.36 2.71
CA TYR A 77 -2.66 -5.87 2.90
C TYR A 77 -3.15 -6.51 1.60
N ALA A 78 -3.51 -7.78 1.68
CA ALA A 78 -4.18 -8.49 0.59
C ALA A 78 -5.68 -8.19 0.65
N ILE A 79 -6.26 -7.93 -0.51
CA ILE A 79 -7.68 -7.59 -0.64
C ILE A 79 -8.30 -8.56 -1.62
N GLY A 80 -9.33 -9.28 -1.20
CA GLY A 80 -10.05 -10.13 -2.14
C GLY A 80 -11.17 -10.96 -1.55
N GLY A 81 -11.86 -11.65 -2.45
CA GLY A 81 -12.98 -12.55 -2.16
C GLY A 81 -13.95 -12.66 -3.33
N SER A 82 -14.70 -13.76 -3.36
CA SER A 82 -15.66 -14.09 -4.44
C SER A 82 -17.07 -13.58 -4.12
N GLU A 83 -17.56 -13.83 -2.90
CA GLU A 83 -18.89 -13.44 -2.44
C GLU A 83 -18.81 -12.16 -1.60
N SER A 84 -17.92 -12.14 -0.60
CA SER A 84 -17.61 -11.00 0.25
C SER A 84 -16.14 -10.59 0.07
N LEU A 85 -15.89 -9.29 -0.12
CA LEU A 85 -14.52 -8.78 -0.13
C LEU A 85 -14.01 -8.59 1.28
N GLU A 86 -12.77 -9.01 1.48
CA GLU A 86 -12.08 -8.90 2.75
C GLU A 86 -10.70 -8.27 2.57
N ILE A 87 -10.26 -7.61 3.62
CA ILE A 87 -8.90 -7.11 3.76
C ILE A 87 -8.19 -7.97 4.80
N GLN A 88 -7.06 -8.55 4.40
CA GLN A 88 -6.21 -9.40 5.22
C GLN A 88 -4.82 -8.74 5.38
N GLY A 89 -4.35 -8.61 6.62
CA GLY A 89 -3.05 -8.01 6.93
C GLY A 89 -3.03 -7.25 8.27
N PRO A 90 -1.90 -6.57 8.58
CA PRO A 90 -0.72 -6.41 7.73
C PRO A 90 0.10 -7.69 7.62
N ILE A 91 0.51 -8.04 6.40
CA ILE A 91 1.43 -9.14 6.10
C ILE A 91 2.82 -8.52 5.98
N HIS A 92 3.76 -9.00 6.79
CA HIS A 92 5.16 -8.64 6.62
C HIS A 92 5.72 -9.41 5.42
N THR A 93 6.18 -8.68 4.43
CA THR A 93 6.78 -9.23 3.21
C THR A 93 8.30 -9.19 3.31
N GLU A 94 9.00 -9.67 2.27
CA GLU A 94 10.44 -9.48 2.11
C GLU A 94 10.87 -7.99 2.11
N TYR A 95 9.91 -7.08 1.92
CA TYR A 95 10.13 -5.64 1.98
C TYR A 95 10.06 -5.07 3.41
N HIS A 96 10.02 -5.91 4.44
CA HIS A 96 10.16 -5.49 5.82
C HIS A 96 11.65 -5.23 6.11
N TRP A 97 12.00 -3.99 6.49
CA TRP A 97 13.38 -3.48 6.63
C TRP A 97 14.20 -3.50 5.34
N THR A 98 13.95 -2.53 4.46
CA THR A 98 14.71 -2.35 3.21
C THR A 98 15.40 -1.00 3.15
N ASP A 99 16.63 -0.95 2.60
CA ASP A 99 17.35 0.33 2.41
C ASP A 99 16.73 1.20 1.31
N HIS A 100 15.95 0.58 0.42
CA HIS A 100 15.40 1.22 -0.77
C HIS A 100 13.93 0.85 -0.97
N ILE A 101 13.15 1.80 -1.49
CA ILE A 101 11.79 1.54 -1.94
C ILE A 101 11.86 0.53 -3.12
N PRO A 102 11.07 -0.54 -3.12
CA PRO A 102 11.04 -1.51 -4.22
C PRO A 102 10.84 -0.82 -5.58
N SER A 103 11.59 -1.26 -6.60
CA SER A 103 11.62 -0.60 -7.91
C SER A 103 10.24 -0.45 -8.53
N TYR A 104 9.39 -1.48 -8.48
CA TYR A 104 8.04 -1.43 -9.03
C TYR A 104 7.16 -0.35 -8.38
N LEU A 105 7.38 -0.01 -7.10
CA LEU A 105 6.73 1.12 -6.43
C LEU A 105 7.38 2.44 -6.83
N TRP A 106 8.71 2.48 -6.85
CA TRP A 106 9.47 3.70 -7.13
C TRP A 106 9.28 4.23 -8.56
N ASP A 107 9.27 3.32 -9.53
CA ASP A 107 9.15 3.64 -10.96
C ASP A 107 7.79 4.29 -11.28
N GLN A 108 6.74 3.91 -10.54
CA GLN A 108 5.40 4.48 -10.68
C GLN A 108 5.09 5.61 -9.67
N ALA A 109 5.99 5.86 -8.71
CA ALA A 109 5.75 6.84 -7.66
C ALA A 109 5.63 8.27 -8.23
N PRO A 110 4.61 9.04 -7.83
CA PRO A 110 4.49 10.44 -8.21
C PRO A 110 5.58 11.29 -7.54
N GLU A 111 5.83 12.48 -8.08
CA GLU A 111 6.88 13.40 -7.63
C GLU A 111 6.82 13.67 -6.12
N TRP A 112 5.64 13.92 -5.56
CA TRP A 112 5.50 14.17 -4.12
C TRP A 112 5.94 12.98 -3.23
N VAL A 113 5.77 11.74 -3.69
CA VAL A 113 6.28 10.55 -2.98
C VAL A 113 7.79 10.54 -3.06
N ARG A 114 8.35 10.75 -4.25
CA ARG A 114 9.79 10.77 -4.48
C ARG A 114 10.49 11.84 -3.66
N ASP A 115 9.92 13.05 -3.62
CA ASP A 115 10.41 14.16 -2.82
C ASP A 115 10.37 13.84 -1.32
N LYS A 116 9.25 13.28 -0.85
CA LYS A 116 9.07 12.93 0.57
C LYS A 116 10.07 11.85 0.99
N VAL A 117 10.21 10.79 0.18
CA VAL A 117 11.19 9.71 0.41
C VAL A 117 12.61 10.27 0.37
N THR A 118 12.96 11.07 -0.63
CA THR A 118 14.30 11.67 -0.77
C THR A 118 14.63 12.61 0.37
N LYS A 119 13.69 13.44 0.82
CA LYS A 119 13.87 14.35 1.96
C LYS A 119 14.11 13.58 3.25
N LEU A 120 13.35 12.51 3.47
CA LEU A 120 13.56 11.63 4.62
C LEU A 120 14.93 10.93 4.51
N SER A 121 15.28 10.33 3.37
CA SER A 121 16.59 9.74 3.06
C SER A 121 17.76 10.71 3.25
N GLY A 122 17.66 11.94 2.77
CA GLY A 122 18.71 12.95 2.89
C GLY A 122 18.90 13.45 4.33
N ASN A 123 17.81 13.53 5.11
CA ASN A 123 17.88 13.82 6.54
C ASN A 123 18.43 12.65 7.36
N ARG A 124 18.45 11.43 6.81
CA ARG A 124 19.00 10.24 7.47
C ARG A 124 20.53 10.14 7.36
N SER A 125 21.16 11.00 6.54
CA SER A 125 22.63 11.06 6.38
C SER A 125 23.36 11.88 7.44
N VAL A 126 22.70 12.33 8.52
CA VAL A 126 23.33 13.23 9.51
C VAL A 126 23.05 12.77 10.94
N THR A 127 23.82 11.78 11.41
CA THR A 127 24.24 11.73 12.82
C THR A 127 25.58 10.99 12.90
N PRO A 128 26.70 11.69 13.21
CA PRO A 128 27.97 11.04 13.51
C PRO A 128 27.95 10.31 14.86
#